data_AF-A0A919GV18-F1
#
_entry.id   AF-A0A919GV18-F1
#
_cell.length_a   1.000
_cell.length_b   1.000
_cell.length_c   1.000
_cell.angle_alpha   90.00
_cell.angle_beta   90.00
_cell.angle_gamma   90.00
#
_symmetry.space_group_name_H-M   'P 1'
#
loop_
_entity.id
_entity.type
_entity.pdbx_description
1 polymer ?
#
loop_
_entity_poly.entity_id
_entity_poly.type
_entity_poly.pdbx_seq_one_letter_code
_entity_poly.pdbx_strand_id
1 'polypeptide(L)'
;MEVEGRTVSADPDVAVRVYRPHRARGAVVWLHGGGGVFGDLDTEHPWAARIADLSGAVVVSVGYRLAPEHPFPLDELGLLTLSARQDGRTVVTDEQAGMFAATDDGVLVAGPGARLAATRYEDWLRAVR
;
A
#
# COMPACT_ATOMS: atom_id res chain seq x y z
N MET A 1 22.10 4.76 7.04
CA MET A 1 20.82 4.05 7.27
C MET A 1 21.15 2.59 7.55
N GLU A 2 20.46 1.95 8.48
CA GLU A 2 20.56 0.52 8.73
C GLU A 2 19.50 -0.22 7.89
N VAL A 3 19.86 -1.37 7.32
CA VAL A 3 18.94 -2.19 6.52
C VAL A 3 19.06 -3.64 6.98
N GLU A 4 17.95 -4.23 7.38
CA GLU A 4 17.90 -5.62 7.86
C GLU A 4 16.72 -6.40 7.27
N GLY A 5 16.94 -7.68 6.98
CA GLY A 5 15.87 -8.62 6.65
C GLY A 5 15.32 -9.28 7.93
N ARG A 6 14.00 -9.41 8.02
CA ARG A 6 13.32 -10.05 9.16
C ARG A 6 12.14 -10.88 8.68
N THR A 7 11.75 -11.85 9.48
CA THR A 7 10.48 -12.56 9.31
C THR A 7 9.52 -12.11 10.41
N VAL A 8 8.31 -11.73 10.02
CA VAL A 8 7.20 -11.44 10.93
C VAL A 8 6.35 -12.70 11.03
N SER A 9 6.09 -13.14 12.26
CA SER A 9 5.29 -14.34 12.47
C SER A 9 3.82 -14.09 12.13
N ALA A 10 3.26 -14.92 11.25
CA ALA A 10 1.90 -14.86 10.73
C ALA A 10 1.48 -16.25 10.20
N ASP A 11 0.26 -16.39 9.66
CA ASP A 11 -0.18 -17.62 9.00
C ASP A 11 -0.49 -17.37 7.51
N PRO A 12 0.47 -17.60 6.59
CA PRO A 12 1.88 -17.97 6.83
C PRO A 12 2.75 -16.76 7.21
N ASP A 13 3.96 -17.04 7.71
CA ASP A 13 4.99 -16.05 8.02
C ASP A 13 5.32 -15.12 6.83
N VAL A 14 5.66 -13.87 7.13
CA VAL A 14 5.88 -12.82 6.13
C VAL A 14 7.30 -12.28 6.22
N ALA A 15 8.05 -12.36 5.11
CA ALA A 15 9.36 -11.73 5.00
C ALA A 15 9.21 -10.20 4.86
N VAL A 16 10.02 -9.46 5.60
CA VAL A 16 10.10 -7.99 5.52
C VAL A 16 11.55 -7.52 5.46
N ARG A 17 11.76 -6.37 4.84
CA ARG A 17 13.04 -5.64 4.88
C ARG A 17 12.82 -4.28 5.54
N VAL A 18 13.54 -4.03 6.63
CA VAL A 18 13.40 -2.82 7.44
C VAL A 18 14.55 -1.86 7.13
N TYR A 19 14.19 -0.63 6.78
CA TYR A 19 15.11 0.47 6.51
C TYR A 19 14.97 1.49 7.63
N ARG A 20 16.04 1.66 8.42
CA ARG A 20 16.06 2.51 9.61
C ARG A 20 17.05 3.67 9.47
N PRO A 21 16.59 4.90 9.19
CA PRO A 21 17.44 6.08 9.25
C PRO A 21 17.83 6.39 10.70
N HIS A 22 18.99 7.04 10.92
CA HIS A 22 19.59 7.20 12.25
C HIS A 22 18.74 8.01 13.25
N ARG A 23 17.88 8.90 12.75
CA ARG A 23 16.95 9.72 13.55
C ARG A 23 15.52 9.54 13.07
N ALA A 24 15.09 8.27 12.99
CA ALA A 24 13.79 7.95 12.43
C ALA A 24 12.63 8.60 13.22
N ARG A 25 11.66 9.18 12.51
CA ARG A 25 10.41 9.71 13.06
C ARG A 25 9.24 9.03 12.36
N GLY A 26 8.47 8.24 13.10
CA GLY A 26 7.35 7.47 12.56
C GLY A 26 7.79 6.26 11.72
N ALA A 27 6.83 5.62 11.08
CA ALA A 27 7.03 4.43 10.27
C ALA A 27 6.10 4.42 9.05
N VAL A 28 6.55 3.78 7.97
CA VAL A 28 5.80 3.50 6.74
C VAL A 28 5.84 1.99 6.52
N VAL A 29 4.67 1.39 6.32
CA VAL A 29 4.55 0.04 5.77
C VAL A 29 4.49 0.19 4.26
N TRP A 30 5.49 -0.36 3.56
CA TRP A 30 5.62 -0.28 2.13
C TRP A 30 5.15 -1.59 1.48
N LEU A 31 4.02 -1.49 0.77
CA LEU A 31 3.56 -2.48 -0.17
C LEU A 31 3.95 -1.98 -1.56
N HIS A 32 4.80 -2.71 -2.25
CA HIS A 32 5.27 -2.31 -3.56
C HIS A 32 4.18 -2.31 -4.63
N GLY A 33 4.53 -1.75 -5.79
CA GLY A 33 3.67 -1.76 -6.96
C GLY A 33 3.66 -3.13 -7.65
N GLY A 34 3.33 -3.14 -8.95
CA GLY A 34 3.36 -4.37 -9.76
C GLY A 34 2.04 -5.14 -9.79
N GLY A 35 0.93 -4.52 -9.39
CA GLY A 35 -0.42 -5.07 -9.56
C GLY A 35 -0.68 -6.36 -8.78
N GLY A 36 0.10 -6.65 -7.75
CA GLY A 36 0.03 -7.92 -7.01
C GLY A 36 0.62 -9.11 -7.77
N VAL A 37 1.32 -8.87 -8.88
CA VAL A 37 1.92 -9.92 -9.74
C VAL A 37 3.44 -9.76 -9.84
N PHE A 38 3.94 -8.52 -9.81
CA PHE A 38 5.35 -8.22 -10.05
C PHE A 38 6.02 -7.54 -8.86
N GLY A 39 7.33 -7.74 -8.76
CA GLY A 39 8.20 -7.12 -7.78
C GLY A 39 8.48 -8.01 -6.56
N ASP A 40 9.53 -7.68 -5.82
CA ASP A 40 9.91 -8.33 -4.58
C ASP A 40 10.73 -7.37 -3.69
N LEU A 41 11.28 -7.88 -2.57
CA LEU A 41 12.09 -7.06 -1.66
C LEU A 41 13.38 -6.51 -2.29
N ASP A 42 13.90 -7.15 -3.34
CA ASP A 42 15.13 -6.79 -4.04
C ASP A 42 14.85 -5.78 -5.16
N THR A 43 13.83 -6.01 -5.99
CA THR A 43 13.45 -5.05 -7.04
C THR A 43 13.01 -3.71 -6.46
N GLU A 44 12.42 -3.74 -5.26
CA GLU A 44 11.85 -2.56 -4.60
C GLU A 44 12.81 -1.88 -3.62
N HIS A 45 14.00 -2.47 -3.43
CA HIS A 45 15.02 -1.95 -2.53
C HIS A 45 15.36 -0.47 -2.78
N PRO A 46 15.64 -0.03 -4.02
CA PRO A 46 15.99 1.37 -4.28
C PRO A 46 14.89 2.35 -3.87
N TRP A 47 13.63 1.96 -4.05
CA TRP A 47 12.47 2.80 -3.74
C TRP A 47 12.22 2.87 -2.23
N ALA A 48 12.21 1.73 -1.54
CA ALA A 48 12.03 1.68 -0.09
C ALA A 48 13.16 2.43 0.65
N ALA A 49 14.40 2.29 0.19
CA ALA A 49 15.55 3.03 0.69
C ALA A 49 15.39 4.55 0.50
N ARG A 50 14.97 4.97 -0.70
CA ARG A 50 14.76 6.39 -1.01
C ARG A 50 13.62 7.01 -0.21
N ILE A 51 12.54 6.28 0.02
CA ILE A 51 11.43 6.73 0.86
C ILE A 51 11.90 6.88 2.31
N ALA A 52 12.67 5.93 2.85
CA ALA A 52 13.19 6.00 4.21
C ALA A 52 14.09 7.23 4.41
N ASP A 53 14.96 7.50 3.43
CA ASP A 53 15.86 8.66 3.46
C ASP A 53 15.10 9.99 3.38
N LEU A 54 14.20 10.13 2.42
CA LEU A 54 13.46 11.38 2.19
C LEU A 54 12.44 11.69 3.28
N SER A 55 11.74 10.67 3.79
CA SER A 55 10.73 10.84 4.85
C SER A 55 11.35 10.94 6.24
N GLY A 56 12.56 10.38 6.43
CA GLY A 56 13.14 10.16 7.74
C GLY A 56 12.32 9.19 8.61
N ALA A 57 11.47 8.35 8.02
CA ALA A 57 10.69 7.33 8.72
C ALA A 57 11.35 5.95 8.61
N VAL A 58 11.03 5.05 9.54
CA VAL A 58 11.35 3.62 9.35
C VAL A 58 10.47 3.08 8.22
N VAL A 59 11.05 2.50 7.17
CA VAL A 59 10.27 1.83 6.13
C VAL A 59 10.34 0.33 6.34
N VAL A 60 9.19 -0.33 6.42
CA VAL A 60 9.06 -1.78 6.45
C VAL A 60 8.53 -2.23 5.10
N SER A 61 9.41 -2.69 4.22
CA SER A 61 9.04 -3.26 2.92
C SER A 61 8.57 -4.69 3.11
N VAL A 62 7.38 -5.01 2.63
CA VAL A 62 6.74 -6.31 2.84
C VAL A 62 6.91 -7.18 1.59
N GLY A 63 7.47 -8.37 1.75
CA GLY A 63 7.51 -9.41 0.71
C GLY A 63 6.19 -10.16 0.71
N TYR A 64 5.12 -9.49 0.29
CA TYR A 64 3.79 -10.08 0.26
C TYR A 64 3.68 -11.10 -0.88
N ARG A 65 2.72 -12.02 -0.73
CA ARG A 65 2.47 -13.08 -1.70
C ARG A 65 1.89 -12.50 -3.00
N LEU A 66 2.30 -13.05 -4.13
CA LEU A 66 1.90 -12.59 -5.46
C LEU A 66 0.98 -13.59 -6.14
N ALA A 67 0.12 -13.06 -7.01
CA ALA A 67 -0.60 -13.84 -8.00
C ALA A 67 0.36 -14.26 -9.14
N PRO A 68 0.08 -15.38 -9.83
CA PRO A 68 -1.09 -16.26 -9.69
C PRO A 68 -0.98 -17.35 -8.61
N GLU A 69 0.20 -17.60 -8.04
CA GLU A 69 0.44 -18.70 -7.07
C GLU A 69 -0.35 -18.49 -5.78
N HIS A 70 -0.52 -17.23 -5.40
CA HIS A 70 -1.35 -16.80 -4.29
C HIS A 70 -2.28 -15.71 -4.80
N PRO A 71 -3.37 -16.09 -5.50
CA PRO A 71 -4.35 -15.13 -5.95
C PRO A 71 -4.94 -14.47 -4.72
N PHE A 72 -4.51 -13.23 -4.49
CA PHE A 72 -5.19 -12.35 -3.56
C PHE A 72 -6.48 -11.95 -4.29
N PRO A 73 -7.66 -12.22 -3.73
CA PRO A 73 -8.85 -11.61 -4.26
C PRO A 73 -8.68 -10.10 -4.00
N LEU A 74 -8.20 -9.34 -4.98
CA LEU A 74 -8.17 -7.86 -4.88
C LEU A 74 -9.60 -7.33 -4.64
N ASP A 75 -10.58 -8.09 -5.12
CA ASP A 75 -11.98 -7.95 -4.74
C ASP A 75 -12.19 -8.15 -3.24
N GLU A 76 -11.46 -8.95 -2.47
CA GLU A 76 -11.66 -9.02 -1.01
C GLU A 76 -11.24 -7.73 -0.28
N LEU A 77 -10.11 -7.10 -0.67
CA LEU A 77 -9.74 -5.77 -0.13
C LEU A 77 -10.73 -4.68 -0.62
N GLY A 78 -11.10 -4.75 -1.90
CA GLY A 78 -12.11 -3.88 -2.50
C GLY A 78 -13.47 -4.06 -1.85
N LEU A 79 -13.90 -5.28 -1.58
CA LEU A 79 -15.16 -5.66 -0.95
C LEU A 79 -15.14 -5.29 0.52
N LEU A 80 -14.06 -5.51 1.28
CA LEU A 80 -13.92 -5.00 2.65
C LEU A 80 -14.08 -3.48 2.68
N THR A 81 -13.44 -2.79 1.74
CA THR A 81 -13.53 -1.33 1.62
C THR A 81 -14.95 -0.89 1.22
N LEU A 82 -15.55 -1.48 0.19
CA LEU A 82 -16.88 -1.12 -0.31
C LEU A 82 -18.01 -1.53 0.64
N SER A 83 -17.81 -2.61 1.40
CA SER A 83 -18.78 -3.12 2.37
C SER A 83 -18.70 -2.40 3.71
N ALA A 84 -17.56 -1.76 4.03
CA ALA A 84 -17.40 -1.01 5.27
C ALA A 84 -18.26 0.27 5.31
N ARG A 85 -18.58 0.84 4.14
CA ARG A 85 -19.62 1.87 3.99
C ARG A 85 -20.28 1.78 2.61
N GLN A 86 -21.58 1.47 2.56
CA GLN A 86 -22.39 1.85 1.41
C GLN A 86 -22.59 3.36 1.42
N ASP A 87 -21.66 4.14 0.87
CA ASP A 87 -21.75 5.60 0.89
C ASP A 87 -22.50 6.20 -0.32
N GLY A 88 -23.08 5.36 -1.16
CA GLY A 88 -23.92 5.77 -2.30
C GLY A 88 -23.15 6.31 -3.51
N ARG A 89 -21.82 6.44 -3.44
CA ARG A 89 -21.00 6.80 -4.61
C ARG A 89 -20.84 5.60 -5.56
N THR A 90 -20.90 5.88 -6.86
CA THR A 90 -20.64 4.89 -7.92
C THR A 90 -19.14 4.69 -8.10
N VAL A 91 -18.68 3.44 -8.04
CA VAL A 91 -17.33 3.06 -8.44
C VAL A 91 -17.37 2.62 -9.90
N VAL A 92 -16.54 3.24 -10.73
CA VAL A 92 -16.37 2.88 -12.15
C VAL A 92 -15.00 2.21 -12.29
N THR A 93 -14.98 1.00 -12.82
CA THR A 93 -13.75 0.32 -13.24
C THR A 93 -13.50 0.61 -14.72
N ASP A 94 -12.33 1.12 -15.06
CA ASP A 94 -11.91 1.34 -16.45
C ASP A 94 -10.91 0.24 -16.84
N GLU A 95 -11.37 -0.70 -17.66
CA GLU A 95 -10.56 -1.81 -18.17
C GLU A 95 -9.57 -1.38 -19.26
N GLN A 96 -9.68 -0.15 -19.77
CA GLN A 96 -8.76 0.44 -20.74
C GLN A 96 -7.69 1.31 -20.07
N ALA A 97 -7.75 1.50 -18.75
CA ALA A 97 -6.77 2.26 -18.01
C ALA A 97 -5.36 1.67 -18.19
N GLY A 98 -4.39 2.51 -18.53
CA GLY A 98 -3.02 2.11 -18.76
C GLY A 98 -2.29 1.66 -17.50
N MET A 99 -1.04 1.25 -17.65
CA MET A 99 -0.18 0.86 -16.54
C MET A 99 -0.17 1.96 -15.45
N PHE A 100 -0.39 1.57 -14.19
CA PHE A 100 -0.55 2.48 -13.03
C PHE A 100 -1.81 3.36 -13.04
N ALA A 101 -2.89 2.93 -13.70
CA ALA A 101 -4.11 3.71 -13.86
C ALA A 101 -3.88 5.06 -14.57
N ALA A 102 -2.87 5.11 -15.46
CA ALA A 102 -2.68 6.24 -16.35
C ALA A 102 -3.88 6.30 -17.32
N THR A 103 -4.61 7.42 -17.28
CA THR A 103 -5.70 7.70 -18.21
C THR A 103 -5.30 8.87 -19.09
N ASP A 104 -5.67 8.83 -20.37
CA ASP A 104 -5.41 9.95 -21.29
C ASP A 104 -6.28 11.17 -20.94
N ASP A 105 -7.44 10.94 -20.32
CA ASP A 105 -8.39 11.96 -19.89
C ASP A 105 -8.52 11.99 -18.36
N GLY A 106 -7.81 12.94 -17.74
CA GLY A 106 -8.07 13.42 -16.39
C GLY A 106 -7.76 12.44 -15.25
N VAL A 107 -6.62 12.65 -14.58
CA VAL A 107 -6.40 12.06 -13.24
C VAL A 107 -7.28 12.81 -12.24
N LEU A 108 -8.01 12.08 -11.39
CA LEU A 108 -8.67 12.66 -10.23
C LEU A 108 -7.62 13.11 -9.21
N VAL A 109 -7.07 14.30 -9.42
CA VAL A 109 -6.19 14.96 -8.47
C VAL A 109 -7.05 15.64 -7.42
N ALA A 110 -6.77 15.34 -6.16
CA ALA A 110 -7.38 16.02 -5.02
C ALA A 110 -7.27 17.55 -5.18
N GLY A 111 -8.41 18.24 -5.28
CA GLY A 111 -8.45 19.70 -5.45
C GLY A 111 -8.02 20.46 -4.17
N PRO A 112 -7.87 21.79 -4.23
CA PRO A 112 -7.34 22.61 -3.12
C PRO A 112 -8.08 22.52 -1.78
N GLY A 113 -9.32 22.02 -1.78
CA GLY A 113 -10.14 21.80 -0.58
C GLY A 113 -10.26 20.34 -0.16
N ALA A 114 -9.55 19.41 -0.82
CA ALA A 114 -9.56 18.01 -0.45
C ALA A 114 -8.98 17.84 0.95
N ARG A 115 -9.76 17.21 1.83
CA ARG A 115 -9.33 16.89 3.19
C ARG A 115 -9.00 15.41 3.23
N LEU A 116 -7.71 15.09 3.37
CA LEU A 116 -7.31 13.75 3.81
C LEU A 116 -7.81 13.62 5.26
N ALA A 117 -8.85 12.80 5.47
CA ALA A 117 -9.31 12.52 6.81
C ALA A 117 -8.17 11.85 7.59
N ALA A 118 -7.84 12.38 8.78
CA ALA A 118 -6.86 11.79 9.69
C ALA A 118 -7.40 10.53 10.39
N THR A 119 -8.17 9.73 9.67
CA THR A 119 -8.74 8.50 10.19
C THR A 119 -7.84 7.38 9.73
N ARG A 120 -7.28 6.61 10.67
CA ARG A 120 -6.56 5.37 10.33
C ARG A 120 -7.54 4.45 9.63
N TYR A 121 -7.09 3.67 8.64
CA TYR A 121 -7.98 2.73 7.94
C TYR A 121 -8.77 1.85 8.93
N GLU A 122 -8.11 1.39 9.99
CA GLU A 122 -8.71 0.66 11.11
C GLU A 122 -9.75 1.47 11.88
N ASP A 123 -9.50 2.77 12.14
CA ASP A 123 -10.45 3.66 12.82
C ASP A 123 -11.67 3.95 11.93
N TRP A 124 -11.47 4.02 10.60
CA TRP A 124 -12.54 4.19 9.62
C TRP A 124 -13.43 2.94 9.56
N LEU A 125 -12.81 1.75 9.58
CA LEU A 125 -13.50 0.46 9.70
C LEU A 125 -14.22 0.32 11.05
N ARG A 126 -13.66 0.85 12.15
CA ARG A 126 -14.22 0.75 13.51
C ARG A 126 -15.24 1.83 13.86
N ALA A 127 -15.27 2.97 13.15
CA ALA A 127 -16.23 4.05 13.32
C ALA A 127 -17.67 3.67 12.85
N VAL A 128 -17.93 2.36 12.76
CA VAL A 128 -19.22 1.74 12.49
C VAL A 128 -19.96 1.57 13.82
N ARG A 129 -20.76 2.56 14.17
CA ARG A 129 -22.02 2.40 14.90
C ARG A 129 -23.03 3.40 14.34
#